data_AF-B4MZ96-F1
#
_entry.id   AF-B4MZ96-F1
#
_cell.length_a   1.000
_cell.length_b   1.000
_cell.length_c   1.000
_cell.angle_alpha   90.00
_cell.angle_beta   90.00
_cell.angle_gamma   90.00
#
_symmetry.space_group_name_H-M   'P 1'
#
loop_
_entity.id
_entity.type
_entity.pdbx_description
1 polymer ?
#
loop_
_entity_poly.entity_id
_entity_poly.type
_entity_poly.pdbx_seq_one_letter_code
_entity_poly.pdbx_strand_id
1 'polypeptide(L)'
;MSFAMTRKFLLLPFKRACDAALPTTVASTPKATAATMMQIGAGGQLQQIRHHGPIAGPPRFPLSTGQRLIMGWGSILAMMIIPFWALSQMPRWSKLHNGIDPDAEERERQELLEQQRMAEQEMAEEQQK
;
A
#
# COMPACT_ATOMS: atom_id res chain seq x y z
N MET A 1 1.77 7.71 28.21
CA MET A 1 0.56 6.97 27.80
C MET A 1 -0.58 7.96 27.58
N SER A 2 -1.00 8.18 26.33
CA SER A 2 -2.40 8.50 25.97
C SER A 2 -2.50 8.70 24.45
N PHE A 3 -3.09 7.74 23.74
CA PHE A 3 -3.54 7.88 22.36
C PHE A 3 -5.06 7.90 22.38
N ALA A 4 -5.65 9.10 22.42
CA ALA A 4 -7.10 9.27 22.42
C ALA A 4 -7.52 10.31 21.37
N MET A 5 -7.26 10.07 20.08
CA MET A 5 -7.76 10.94 18.99
C MET A 5 -7.90 10.22 17.63
N THR A 6 -8.45 8.99 17.59
CA THR A 6 -8.69 8.29 16.30
C THR A 6 -10.09 7.71 16.12
N ARG A 7 -11.06 8.02 16.99
CA ARG A 7 -12.42 7.46 16.87
C ARG A 7 -13.41 8.26 16.02
N LYS A 8 -13.03 9.40 15.43
CA LYS A 8 -13.96 10.21 14.61
C LYS A 8 -13.93 9.94 13.10
N PHE A 9 -13.02 9.09 12.61
CA PHE A 9 -12.93 8.77 11.18
C PHE A 9 -13.68 7.50 10.74
N LEU A 10 -14.37 6.80 11.65
CA LEU A 10 -15.06 5.53 11.36
C LEU A 10 -16.59 5.62 11.31
N LEU A 11 -17.18 6.81 11.40
CA LEU A 11 -18.64 7.01 11.43
C LEU A 11 -19.16 7.88 10.28
N LEU A 12 -18.51 7.83 9.11
CA LEU A 12 -19.14 8.28 7.88
C LEU A 12 -19.71 7.05 7.16
N PRO A 13 -21.05 6.86 7.15
CA PRO A 13 -21.66 5.77 6.42
C PRO A 13 -21.39 5.98 4.92
N PHE A 14 -20.70 5.04 4.31
CA PHE A 14 -20.64 4.89 2.86
C PHE A 14 -22.08 4.64 2.36
N LYS A 15 -22.81 5.71 2.01
CA LYS A 15 -24.03 5.60 1.22
C LYS A 15 -23.64 5.07 -0.16
N ARG A 16 -23.83 3.76 -0.32
CA ARG A 16 -23.93 3.08 -1.60
C ARG A 16 -25.18 3.63 -2.30
N ALA A 17 -25.03 4.60 -3.20
CA ALA A 17 -26.07 4.96 -4.14
C ALA A 17 -26.00 3.95 -5.30
N CYS A 18 -26.64 2.80 -5.12
CA CYS A 18 -27.07 1.95 -6.22
C CYS A 18 -28.45 2.42 -6.63
N ASP A 19 -28.54 3.44 -7.48
CA ASP A 19 -29.77 3.69 -8.24
C ASP A 19 -29.51 3.34 -9.70
N ALA A 20 -29.77 2.08 -9.99
CA ALA A 20 -30.25 1.66 -11.30
C ALA A 20 -31.64 2.30 -11.48
N ALA A 21 -31.70 3.47 -12.11
CA ALA A 21 -32.95 4.03 -12.60
C ALA A 21 -32.68 4.81 -13.88
N LEU A 22 -32.92 4.15 -15.01
CA LEU A 22 -33.30 4.85 -16.24
C LEU A 22 -34.44 5.83 -15.94
N PRO A 23 -34.52 6.93 -16.71
CA PRO A 23 -35.78 7.16 -17.40
C PRO A 23 -35.55 7.36 -18.90
N THR A 24 -35.70 6.27 -19.65
CA THR A 24 -36.25 6.36 -21.01
C THR A 24 -37.77 6.51 -20.84
N THR A 25 -38.28 7.74 -20.90
CA THR A 25 -39.71 7.98 -21.17
C THR A 25 -39.85 9.16 -22.12
N VAL A 26 -39.72 8.84 -23.40
CA VAL A 26 -40.51 9.48 -24.46
C VAL A 26 -41.98 9.20 -24.14
N ALA A 27 -42.71 10.20 -23.69
CA ALA A 27 -44.17 10.16 -23.64
C ALA A 27 -44.74 11.58 -23.81
N SER A 28 -45.38 11.74 -24.95
CA SER A 28 -46.20 12.86 -25.40
C SER A 28 -47.37 13.16 -24.44
N THR A 29 -47.53 14.43 -24.06
CA THR A 29 -48.85 15.09 -23.90
C THR A 29 -48.67 16.61 -23.98
N PRO A 30 -49.44 17.34 -24.82
CA PRO A 30 -49.43 18.79 -24.89
C PRO A 30 -50.43 19.40 -23.90
N LYS A 31 -50.22 20.68 -23.55
CA LYS A 31 -50.99 21.56 -22.64
C LYS A 31 -50.62 21.48 -21.16
N ALA A 32 -49.63 22.28 -20.79
CA ALA A 32 -49.76 23.18 -19.65
C ALA A 32 -48.93 24.45 -19.87
N THR A 33 -49.63 25.58 -19.91
CA THR A 33 -49.19 26.91 -19.47
C THR A 33 -48.02 27.59 -20.18
N ALA A 34 -48.42 28.42 -21.15
CA ALA A 34 -47.66 29.51 -21.75
C ALA A 34 -47.41 30.67 -20.75
N ALA A 35 -46.63 30.44 -19.69
CA ALA A 35 -46.32 31.49 -18.70
C ALA A 35 -44.92 31.37 -18.06
N THR A 36 -43.96 30.72 -18.71
CA THR A 36 -42.56 30.74 -18.24
C THR A 36 -41.59 30.89 -19.42
N MET A 37 -41.97 31.74 -20.36
CA MET A 37 -41.15 32.19 -21.49
C MET A 37 -40.73 33.66 -21.25
N MET A 38 -40.09 33.96 -20.12
CA MET A 38 -39.38 35.22 -19.91
C MET A 38 -38.28 35.04 -18.86
N GLN A 39 -37.20 34.36 -19.22
CA GLN A 39 -35.86 34.68 -18.70
C GLN A 39 -34.79 34.02 -19.58
N ILE A 40 -34.64 34.57 -20.79
CA ILE A 40 -33.37 34.49 -21.51
C ILE A 40 -32.57 35.72 -21.07
N GLY A 41 -31.40 35.50 -20.46
CA GLY A 41 -30.34 36.49 -20.40
C GLY A 41 -29.89 36.88 -18.99
N ALA A 42 -28.92 36.14 -18.46
CA ALA A 42 -27.69 36.70 -17.86
C ALA A 42 -26.84 35.58 -17.24
N GLY A 43 -25.81 35.15 -17.97
CA GLY A 43 -24.49 34.90 -17.36
C GLY A 43 -24.30 33.73 -16.39
N GLY A 44 -25.26 32.81 -16.24
CA GLY A 44 -25.00 31.53 -15.58
C GLY A 44 -24.22 30.61 -16.52
N GLN A 45 -22.94 30.87 -16.78
CA GLN A 45 -22.06 29.81 -17.24
C GLN A 45 -22.05 28.75 -16.14
N LEU A 46 -22.94 27.77 -16.24
CA LEU A 46 -22.79 26.50 -15.58
C LEU A 46 -21.48 25.95 -16.12
N GLN A 47 -20.40 26.24 -15.39
CA GLN A 47 -19.08 25.73 -15.64
C GLN A 47 -19.26 24.22 -15.60
N GLN A 48 -19.41 23.61 -16.78
CA GLN A 48 -19.44 22.16 -16.92
C GLN A 48 -18.05 21.72 -16.50
N ILE A 49 -17.91 21.42 -15.21
CA ILE A 49 -16.80 20.64 -14.69
C ILE A 49 -16.89 19.34 -15.49
N ARG A 50 -16.04 19.23 -16.51
CA ARG A 50 -15.88 18.00 -17.27
C ARG A 50 -15.35 16.99 -16.28
N HIS A 51 -16.26 16.30 -15.61
CA HIS A 51 -15.94 15.08 -14.91
C HIS A 51 -15.49 14.14 -16.02
N HIS A 52 -14.18 14.07 -16.23
CA HIS A 52 -13.55 13.03 -17.03
C HIS A 52 -13.88 11.73 -16.32
N GLY A 53 -15.03 11.15 -16.67
CA GLY A 53 -15.37 9.80 -16.27
C GLY A 53 -14.25 8.86 -16.70
N PRO A 54 -14.09 7.71 -16.03
CA PRO A 54 -13.09 6.75 -16.42
C PRO A 54 -13.30 6.40 -17.90
N ILE A 55 -12.28 6.69 -18.71
CA ILE A 55 -12.30 6.49 -20.18
C ILE A 55 -12.35 4.99 -20.50
N ALA A 56 -11.88 4.15 -19.58
CA ALA A 56 -11.96 2.70 -19.69
C ALA A 56 -13.17 2.17 -18.90
N GLY A 57 -13.95 1.31 -19.55
CA GLY A 57 -15.00 0.52 -18.90
C GLY A 57 -14.45 -0.38 -17.79
N PRO A 58 -15.32 -1.04 -17.00
CA PRO A 58 -14.89 -1.85 -15.88
C PRO A 58 -13.92 -2.95 -16.33
N PRO A 59 -12.86 -3.23 -15.54
CA PRO A 59 -11.84 -4.21 -15.91
C PRO A 59 -12.47 -5.58 -16.12
N ARG A 60 -12.10 -6.26 -17.22
CA ARG A 60 -12.60 -7.62 -17.54
C ARG A 60 -12.30 -8.63 -16.43
N PHE A 61 -11.23 -8.41 -15.68
CA PHE A 61 -10.85 -9.21 -14.52
C PHE A 61 -10.73 -8.31 -13.30
N PRO A 62 -11.72 -8.31 -12.37
CA PRO A 62 -11.64 -7.52 -11.16
C PRO A 62 -10.54 -8.09 -10.26
N LEU A 63 -9.43 -7.36 -10.14
CA LEU A 63 -8.35 -7.72 -9.23
C LEU A 63 -8.82 -7.62 -7.79
N SER A 64 -8.64 -8.70 -7.02
CA SER A 64 -8.86 -8.70 -5.59
C SER A 64 -7.90 -7.73 -4.89
N THR A 65 -8.27 -7.23 -3.70
CA THR A 65 -7.42 -6.33 -2.90
C THR A 65 -6.05 -6.94 -2.61
N GLY A 66 -5.98 -8.25 -2.33
CA GLY A 66 -4.72 -8.95 -2.13
C GLY A 66 -3.86 -8.98 -3.38
N GLN A 67 -4.45 -9.23 -4.55
CA GLN A 67 -3.72 -9.25 -5.82
C GLN A 67 -3.18 -7.87 -6.20
N ARG A 68 -3.93 -6.80 -5.89
CA ARG A 68 -3.45 -5.41 -6.04
C ARG A 68 -2.26 -5.12 -5.14
N LEU A 69 -2.29 -5.60 -3.90
CA LEU A 69 -1.21 -5.41 -2.94
C LEU A 69 0.05 -6.19 -3.36
N ILE A 70 -0.09 -7.42 -3.85
CA ILE A 70 1.05 -8.20 -4.34
C ILE A 70 1.65 -7.58 -5.60
N MET A 71 0.83 -7.15 -6.56
CA MET A 71 1.33 -6.53 -7.80
C MET A 71 2.02 -5.19 -7.54
N GLY A 72 1.44 -4.34 -6.68
CA GLY A 72 2.04 -3.07 -6.30
C GLY A 72 3.24 -3.25 -5.37
N TRP A 73 2.99 -3.77 -4.17
CA TRP A 73 4.00 -3.84 -3.12
C TRP A 73 5.05 -4.93 -3.34
N GLY A 74 4.66 -6.06 -3.95
CA GLY A 74 5.59 -7.14 -4.24
C GLY A 74 6.66 -6.75 -5.25
N SER A 75 6.33 -5.92 -6.26
CA SER A 75 7.32 -5.42 -7.22
C SER A 75 8.32 -4.45 -6.57
N ILE A 76 7.84 -3.55 -5.72
CA ILE A 76 8.70 -2.64 -4.93
C ILE A 76 9.61 -3.44 -4.01
N LEU A 77 9.06 -4.44 -3.31
CA LEU A 77 9.82 -5.27 -2.39
C LEU A 77 10.91 -6.05 -3.13
N ALA A 78 10.61 -6.65 -4.29
CA ALA A 78 11.60 -7.35 -5.10
C ALA A 78 12.74 -6.43 -5.55
N MET A 79 12.41 -5.20 -5.98
CA MET A 79 13.40 -4.20 -6.38
C MET A 79 14.32 -3.77 -5.22
N MET A 80 13.89 -3.90 -3.96
CA MET A 80 14.68 -3.58 -2.77
C MET A 80 15.46 -4.80 -2.22
N ILE A 81 14.89 -6.00 -2.28
CA ILE A 81 15.53 -7.22 -1.76
C ILE A 81 16.78 -7.56 -2.56
N ILE A 82 16.72 -7.49 -3.90
CA ILE A 82 17.85 -7.85 -4.76
C ILE A 82 19.11 -7.02 -4.47
N PRO A 83 19.07 -5.66 -4.44
CA PRO A 83 20.25 -4.87 -4.13
C PRO A 83 20.70 -5.05 -2.68
N PHE A 84 19.77 -5.21 -1.72
CA PHE A 84 20.14 -5.48 -0.33
C PHE A 84 20.90 -6.79 -0.19
N TRP A 85 20.43 -7.85 -0.86
CA TRP A 85 21.11 -9.14 -0.87
C TRP A 85 22.48 -9.03 -1.57
N ALA A 86 22.58 -8.37 -2.72
CA ALA A 86 23.85 -8.15 -3.41
C ALA A 86 24.88 -7.40 -2.55
N LEU A 87 24.45 -6.36 -1.83
CA LEU A 87 25.30 -5.60 -0.91
C LEU A 87 25.79 -6.46 0.27
N SER A 88 24.96 -7.39 0.77
CA SER A 88 25.38 -8.32 1.83
C SER A 88 26.46 -9.31 1.37
N GLN A 89 26.54 -9.61 0.07
CA GLN A 89 27.54 -10.53 -0.50
C GLN A 89 28.85 -9.84 -0.91
N MET A 90 28.84 -8.51 -1.09
CA MET A 90 30.03 -7.70 -1.42
C MET A 90 31.24 -7.95 -0.49
N PRO A 91 31.12 -7.94 0.85
CA PRO A 91 32.28 -8.14 1.72
C PRO A 91 32.91 -9.52 1.54
N ARG A 92 32.11 -10.56 1.34
CA ARG A 92 32.59 -11.93 1.05
C ARG A 92 33.31 -11.99 -0.29
N TRP A 93 32.75 -11.35 -1.32
CA TRP A 93 33.36 -11.29 -2.65
C TRP A 93 34.68 -10.50 -2.64
N SER A 94 34.74 -9.40 -1.88
CA SER A 94 35.96 -8.61 -1.69
C SER A 94 37.08 -9.42 -1.04
N LYS A 95 36.79 -10.17 0.03
CA LYS A 95 37.79 -11.02 0.70
C LYS A 95 38.39 -12.06 -0.24
N LEU A 96 37.56 -12.70 -1.05
CA LEU A 96 37.99 -13.72 -2.02
C LEU A 96 38.97 -13.16 -3.07
N HIS A 97 38.80 -11.90 -3.48
CA HIS A 97 39.72 -11.26 -4.45
C HIS A 97 40.96 -10.67 -3.80
N ASN A 98 40.91 -10.36 -2.50
CA ASN A 98 42.04 -9.85 -1.74
C ASN A 98 42.90 -10.97 -1.12
N GLY A 99 42.56 -12.24 -1.37
CA GLY A 99 43.27 -13.40 -0.79
C GLY A 99 43.11 -13.52 0.73
N ILE A 100 42.12 -12.82 1.30
CA ILE A 100 41.78 -12.91 2.73
C ILE A 100 40.85 -14.10 2.88
N ASP A 101 41.17 -15.02 3.79
CA ASP A 101 40.32 -16.18 4.06
C ASP A 101 38.92 -15.70 4.49
N PRO A 102 37.87 -15.97 3.70
CA PRO A 102 36.54 -15.41 3.93
C PRO A 102 35.92 -15.91 5.25
N ASP A 103 36.32 -17.10 5.68
CA ASP A 103 35.74 -17.81 6.82
C ASP A 103 36.54 -17.59 8.12
N ALA A 104 37.69 -16.90 8.09
CA ALA A 104 38.53 -16.69 9.28
C ALA A 104 37.79 -15.88 10.35
N GLU A 105 37.21 -14.74 9.97
CA GLU A 105 36.38 -13.92 10.88
C GLU A 105 35.13 -14.67 11.37
N GLU A 106 34.54 -15.55 10.54
CA GLU A 106 33.36 -16.33 10.96
C GLU A 106 33.71 -17.36 12.03
N ARG A 107 34.89 -17.98 11.94
CA ARG A 107 35.41 -18.92 12.95
C ARG A 107 35.71 -18.20 14.26
N GLU A 108 36.44 -17.08 14.23
CA GLU A 108 36.72 -16.28 15.42
C GLU A 108 35.43 -15.82 16.13
N ARG A 109 34.41 -15.46 15.36
CA ARG A 109 33.10 -15.05 15.90
C ARG A 109 32.34 -16.21 16.54
N GLN A 110 32.46 -17.42 15.99
CA GLN A 110 31.87 -18.63 16.59
C GLN A 110 32.56 -18.99 17.90
N GLU A 111 33.90 -18.95 17.93
CA GLU A 111 34.69 -19.22 19.14
C GLU A 111 34.35 -18.25 20.28
N LEU A 112 34.20 -16.95 19.97
CA LEU A 112 33.77 -15.94 20.96
C LEU A 112 32.36 -16.20 21.51
N LEU A 113 31.42 -16.62 20.65
CA LEU A 113 30.06 -16.97 21.07
C LEU A 113 30.04 -18.21 21.96
N GLU A 114 30.86 -19.21 21.64
CA GLU A 114 31.02 -20.39 22.47
C GLU A 114 31.63 -20.05 23.83
N GLN A 115 32.66 -19.20 23.88
CA GLN A 115 33.24 -18.71 25.13
C GLN A 115 32.21 -17.94 25.97
N GLN A 116 31.39 -17.08 25.35
CA GLN A 116 30.31 -16.38 26.07
C GLN A 116 29.29 -17.35 26.67
N ARG A 117 28.87 -18.37 25.92
CA ARG A 117 27.93 -19.39 26.43
C ARG A 117 28.52 -20.18 27.59
N MET A 118 29.80 -20.54 27.51
CA MET A 118 30.49 -21.27 28.59
C MET A 118 30.60 -20.40 29.85
N ALA A 119 30.97 -19.12 29.70
CA ALA A 119 31.04 -18.18 30.82
C ALA A 119 29.65 -17.92 31.45
N GLU A 120 28.59 -17.82 30.65
CA GLU A 120 27.22 -17.70 31.17
C GLU A 120 26.78 -18.95 31.93
N GLN A 121 27.16 -20.14 31.46
CA GLN A 121 26.87 -21.41 32.16
C GLN A 121 27.61 -21.49 33.49
N GLU A 122 28.89 -21.13 33.52
CA GLU A 122 29.72 -21.15 34.73
C GLU A 122 29.18 -20.19 35.81
N MET A 123 28.76 -18.98 35.39
CA MET A 123 28.11 -17.99 36.26
C MET A 123 26.76 -18.48 36.80
N ALA A 124 26.00 -19.25 36.00
CA ALA A 124 24.72 -19.81 36.42
C ALA A 124 24.90 -20.97 37.41
N GLU A 125 25.95 -21.78 37.24
CA GLU A 125 26.31 -22.86 38.18
C GLU A 125 26.82 -22.30 39.52
N GLU A 126 27.58 -21.20 39.52
CA GLU A 126 27.99 -20.52 40.76
C GLU A 126 26.79 -19.98 41.55
N GLN A 127 25.74 -19.49 40.88
CA GLN A 127 24.54 -18.99 41.56
C GLN A 127 23.67 -20.08 42.19
N GLN A 128 23.88 -21.36 41.83
CA GLN A 128 23.13 -22.50 42.38
C GLN A 128 23.81 -23.17 43.58
N LYS A 129 25.06 -22.80 43.90
CA LYS A 129 25.79 -23.27 45.08
C LYS A 129 25.58 -22.36 46.29
#